data_AF-A0A316FI75-F1
#
_entry.id   AF-A0A316FI75-F1
#
_cell.length_a   1.000
_cell.length_b   1.000
_cell.length_c   1.000
_cell.angle_alpha   90.00
_cell.angle_beta   90.00
_cell.angle_gamma   90.00
#
_symmetry.space_group_name_H-M   'P 1'
#
loop_
_entity.id
_entity.type
_entity.pdbx_description
1 polymer ?
#
loop_
_entity_poly.entity_id
_entity_poly.type
_entity_poly.pdbx_seq_one_letter_code
_entity_poly.pdbx_strand_id
1 'polypeptide(L)'
;MTSSPPTRVEVPPIRGWLLIEHPGPWGFSAGADIPGLPADVRAAAAALGFRINLIRQYRRSPRPGRERCFVSSAAGGRQLLEQLPAVRVADRFAAVAEAVAAGRPSGLATPVAEPMYLVCTNEVRSPVCGGQGRAVARAVAAVAGRHTWETTHVGGCRFAANLVCLPSGVFHRGISPAAAVALVEAAGRGRSALAPLAGDCRRPGSCAQPGAELPEPA
;
A
#
# COMPACT_ATOMS: atom_id res chain seq x y z
N MET A 1 -18.52 26.64 26.95
CA MET A 1 -17.29 26.20 26.27
C MET A 1 -17.71 25.49 24.98
N THR A 2 -17.76 26.21 23.87
CA THR A 2 -18.10 25.66 22.55
C THR A 2 -16.85 24.99 21.98
N SER A 3 -16.84 23.65 21.95
CA SER A 3 -15.81 22.89 21.23
C SER A 3 -15.94 23.23 19.75
N SER A 4 -14.90 23.82 19.15
CA SER A 4 -14.82 23.90 17.70
C SER A 4 -14.90 22.48 17.11
N PRO A 5 -15.64 22.27 16.00
CA PRO A 5 -15.62 20.98 15.31
C PRO A 5 -14.19 20.71 14.82
N PRO A 6 -13.75 19.43 14.82
CA PRO A 6 -12.41 19.09 14.35
C PRO A 6 -12.26 19.58 12.91
N THR A 7 -11.22 20.39 12.66
CA THR A 7 -10.87 20.83 11.32
C THR A 7 -10.69 19.60 10.44
N ARG A 8 -11.45 19.54 9.35
CA ARG A 8 -11.34 18.48 8.36
C ARG A 8 -9.98 18.64 7.68
N VAL A 9 -8.99 17.90 8.14
CA VAL A 9 -7.70 17.80 7.45
C VAL A 9 -7.93 17.00 6.18
N GLU A 10 -7.99 17.69 5.04
CA GLU A 10 -8.01 17.04 3.74
C GLU A 10 -6.65 16.36 3.51
N VAL A 11 -6.65 15.03 3.50
CA VAL A 11 -5.45 14.26 3.16
C VAL A 11 -5.38 14.18 1.64
N PRO A 12 -4.32 14.69 1.00
CA PRO A 12 -4.17 14.62 -0.45
C PRO A 12 -4.35 13.18 -0.95
N PRO A 13 -5.05 12.97 -2.07
CA PRO A 13 -5.23 11.64 -2.62
C PRO A 13 -3.86 11.05 -2.95
N ILE A 14 -3.64 9.81 -2.52
CA ILE A 14 -2.38 9.12 -2.75
C ILE A 14 -2.21 8.85 -4.24
N ARG A 15 -1.14 9.41 -4.80
CA ARG A 15 -0.81 9.31 -6.23
C ARG A 15 0.08 8.12 -6.55
N GLY A 16 0.81 7.60 -5.56
CA GLY A 16 1.70 6.47 -5.75
C GLY A 16 2.29 5.94 -4.46
N TRP A 17 3.16 4.95 -4.61
CA TRP A 17 3.85 4.27 -3.51
C TRP A 17 5.35 4.18 -3.80
N LEU A 18 6.15 4.51 -2.80
CA LEU A 18 7.53 4.09 -2.63
C LEU A 18 7.54 2.97 -1.58
N LEU A 19 7.88 1.76 -2.02
CA LEU A 19 7.99 0.61 -1.15
C LEU A 19 9.47 0.25 -0.99
N ILE A 20 9.92 0.08 0.25
CA ILE A 20 11.30 -0.22 0.59
C ILE A 20 11.36 -1.56 1.30
N GLU A 21 12.05 -2.53 0.71
CA GLU A 21 12.22 -3.84 1.34
C GLU A 21 13.08 -3.70 2.60
N HIS A 22 12.58 -4.21 3.74
CA HIS A 22 13.24 -4.05 5.03
C HIS A 22 13.04 -5.31 5.91
N PRO A 23 14.12 -5.99 6.35
CA PRO A 23 14.02 -7.25 7.09
C PRO A 23 13.57 -7.08 8.54
N GLY A 24 13.84 -5.91 9.13
CA GLY A 24 13.72 -5.68 10.56
C GLY A 24 12.28 -5.57 11.09
N PRO A 25 12.13 -5.52 12.43
CA PRO A 25 10.85 -5.22 13.06
C PRO A 25 10.34 -3.86 12.60
N TRP A 26 9.02 -3.69 12.62
CA TRP A 26 8.38 -2.43 12.25
C TRP A 26 7.81 -1.78 13.49
N GLY A 27 8.34 -0.60 13.84
CA GLY A 27 7.78 0.23 14.90
C GLY A 27 6.45 0.88 14.51
N PHE A 28 5.91 1.66 15.45
CA PHE A 28 4.64 2.38 15.30
C PHE A 28 4.62 3.35 14.10
N SER A 29 5.75 4.02 13.87
CA SER A 29 5.93 5.03 12.82
C SER A 29 6.74 4.52 11.62
N ALA A 30 6.91 3.20 11.44
CA ALA A 30 7.86 2.62 10.49
C ALA A 30 7.72 3.05 9.01
N GLY A 31 6.61 3.65 8.58
CA GLY A 31 6.50 4.28 7.24
C GLY A 31 6.86 5.77 7.20
N ALA A 32 6.71 6.47 8.32
CA ALA A 32 6.99 7.89 8.47
C ALA A 32 8.41 8.15 8.98
N ASP A 33 8.93 7.27 9.84
CA ASP A 33 10.26 7.36 10.43
C ASP A 33 11.05 6.10 10.05
N ILE A 34 11.84 6.24 8.99
CA ILE A 34 12.62 5.17 8.35
C ILE A 34 14.08 5.57 8.54
N PRO A 35 14.82 4.86 9.40
CA PRO A 35 16.23 5.15 9.62
C PRO A 35 17.02 5.12 8.31
N GLY A 36 17.87 6.13 8.11
CA GLY A 36 18.74 6.24 6.93
C GLY A 36 18.04 6.66 5.63
N LEU A 37 16.72 6.87 5.62
CA LEU A 37 16.05 7.41 4.43
C LEU A 37 16.31 8.92 4.30
N PRO A 38 16.94 9.38 3.21
CA PRO A 38 17.29 10.79 3.02
C PRO A 38 16.09 11.75 3.06
N ALA A 39 16.33 12.98 3.54
CA ALA A 39 15.29 13.99 3.71
C ALA A 39 14.70 14.48 2.37
N ASP A 40 15.52 14.56 1.33
CA ASP A 40 15.12 14.89 -0.04
C ASP A 40 14.18 13.84 -0.65
N VAL A 41 14.41 12.54 -0.40
CA VAL A 41 13.49 11.46 -0.80
C VAL A 41 12.13 11.65 -0.13
N ARG A 42 12.10 12.01 1.16
CA ARG A 42 10.86 12.28 1.89
C ARG A 42 10.13 13.50 1.34
N ALA A 43 10.86 14.57 1.07
CA ALA A 43 10.33 15.80 0.49
C ALA A 43 9.75 15.54 -0.91
N ALA A 44 10.47 14.80 -1.76
CA ALA A 44 10.00 14.40 -3.09
C ALA A 44 8.74 13.53 -3.01
N ALA A 45 8.69 12.57 -2.09
CA ALA A 45 7.52 11.72 -1.91
C ALA A 45 6.30 12.55 -1.48
N ALA A 46 6.48 13.47 -0.54
CA ALA A 46 5.41 14.38 -0.11
C ALA A 46 4.94 15.29 -1.25
N ALA A 47 5.87 15.92 -1.98
CA ALA A 47 5.55 16.82 -3.09
C ALA A 47 4.80 16.12 -4.24
N LEU A 48 5.16 14.86 -4.52
CA LEU A 48 4.54 14.07 -5.58
C LEU A 48 3.30 13.29 -5.12
N GLY A 49 2.95 13.32 -3.83
CA GLY A 49 1.82 12.58 -3.27
C GLY A 49 2.05 11.06 -3.17
N PHE A 50 3.30 10.62 -3.02
CA PHE A 50 3.68 9.23 -2.83
C PHE A 50 3.69 8.87 -1.34
N ARG A 51 3.13 7.71 -1.02
CA ARG A 51 3.34 7.11 0.31
C ARG A 51 4.65 6.35 0.37
N ILE A 52 5.29 6.39 1.52
CA ILE A 52 6.45 5.55 1.81
C ILE A 52 6.04 4.43 2.76
N ASN A 53 6.35 3.19 2.39
CA ASN A 53 6.08 2.01 3.20
C ASN A 53 7.26 1.06 3.19
N LEU A 54 7.49 0.41 4.33
CA LEU A 54 8.42 -0.72 4.38
C LEU A 54 7.63 -1.98 4.04
N ILE A 55 8.27 -2.86 3.27
CA ILE A 55 7.69 -4.12 2.85
C ILE A 55 8.65 -5.27 3.16
N ARG A 56 8.11 -6.47 3.27
CA ARG A 56 8.87 -7.71 3.17
C ARG A 56 8.05 -8.74 2.42
N GLN A 57 8.72 -9.56 1.65
CA GLN A 57 8.05 -10.60 0.89
C GLN A 57 7.56 -11.67 1.88
N TYR A 58 6.34 -12.18 1.71
CA TYR A 58 5.74 -13.08 2.69
C TYR A 58 6.62 -14.32 2.93
N ARG A 59 6.94 -14.59 4.21
CA ARG A 59 7.85 -15.67 4.65
C ARG A 59 9.24 -15.65 4.00
N ARG A 60 9.69 -14.49 3.51
CA ARG A 60 11.02 -14.31 2.94
C ARG A 60 11.63 -13.03 3.47
N SER A 61 12.84 -13.17 4.01
CA SER A 61 13.66 -12.00 4.33
C SER A 61 14.44 -11.58 3.08
N PRO A 62 14.63 -10.27 2.85
CA PRO A 62 15.60 -9.82 1.86
C PRO A 62 16.97 -10.39 2.17
N ARG A 63 17.77 -10.60 1.13
CA ARG A 63 19.20 -10.88 1.31
C ARG A 63 19.87 -9.57 1.74
N PRO A 64 20.69 -9.56 2.82
CA PRO A 64 21.40 -8.36 3.24
C PRO A 64 22.17 -7.70 2.09
N GLY A 65 21.99 -6.39 1.92
CA GLY A 65 22.64 -5.61 0.86
C GLY A 65 22.04 -5.80 -0.53
N ARG A 66 20.91 -6.51 -0.65
CA ARG A 66 20.15 -6.73 -1.89
C ARG A 66 18.68 -6.37 -1.74
N GLU A 67 18.37 -5.53 -0.78
CA GLU A 67 17.04 -4.96 -0.57
C GLU A 67 16.61 -4.23 -1.84
N ARG A 68 15.35 -4.42 -2.22
CA ARG A 68 14.74 -3.78 -3.38
C ARG A 68 13.85 -2.64 -2.96
N CYS A 69 13.63 -1.72 -3.88
CA CYS A 69 12.59 -0.72 -3.78
C CYS A 69 11.69 -0.77 -5.00
N PHE A 70 10.44 -0.40 -4.79
CA PHE A 70 9.42 -0.41 -5.81
C PHE A 70 8.73 0.96 -5.83
N VAL A 71 8.54 1.50 -7.02
CA VAL A 71 7.83 2.75 -7.24
C VAL A 71 6.64 2.46 -8.12
N SER A 72 5.43 2.77 -7.64
CA SER A 72 4.19 2.50 -8.38
C SER A 72 3.25 3.68 -8.40
N SER A 73 2.59 3.87 -9.53
CA SER A 73 1.52 4.84 -9.70
C SER A 73 0.54 4.39 -10.78
N ALA A 74 -0.72 4.78 -10.60
CA ALA A 74 -1.76 4.71 -11.62
C ALA A 74 -2.31 6.11 -11.97
N ALA A 75 -1.67 7.18 -11.47
CA ALA A 75 -2.21 8.54 -11.55
C ALA A 75 -2.18 9.13 -12.97
N GLY A 76 -1.22 8.72 -13.80
CA GLY A 76 -1.04 9.22 -15.17
C GLY A 76 -1.81 8.44 -16.24
N GLY A 77 -2.89 7.75 -15.88
CA GLY A 77 -3.70 6.96 -16.81
C GLY A 77 -3.11 5.61 -17.23
N ARG A 78 -1.86 5.31 -16.84
CA ARG A 78 -1.21 4.00 -16.98
C ARG A 78 -0.80 3.48 -15.61
N GLN A 79 -1.02 2.18 -15.39
CA GLN A 79 -0.60 1.47 -14.19
C GLN A 79 0.86 1.04 -14.37
N LEU A 80 1.75 1.62 -13.57
CA LEU A 80 3.18 1.36 -13.64
C LEU A 80 3.69 0.90 -12.27
N LEU A 81 4.60 -0.06 -12.31
CA LEU A 81 5.36 -0.55 -11.18
C LEU A 81 6.79 -0.78 -11.67
N GLU A 82 7.74 -0.10 -11.05
CA GLU A 82 9.15 -0.21 -11.40
C GLU A 82 9.98 -0.55 -10.16
N GLN A 83 11.01 -1.37 -10.35
CA GLN A 83 11.90 -1.85 -9.32
C GLN A 83 13.29 -1.23 -9.49
N LEU A 84 13.90 -0.84 -8.38
CA LEU A 84 15.30 -0.44 -8.29
C LEU A 84 15.97 -1.07 -7.06
N PRO A 85 17.30 -1.23 -7.04
CA PRO A 85 18.01 -1.57 -5.80
C PRO A 85 17.77 -0.48 -4.74
N ALA A 86 17.60 -0.87 -3.47
CA ALA A 86 17.33 0.10 -2.39
C ALA A 86 18.44 1.13 -2.23
N VAL A 87 19.69 0.73 -2.47
CA VAL A 87 20.86 1.62 -2.49
C VAL A 87 20.79 2.73 -3.55
N ARG A 88 19.85 2.65 -4.50
CA ARG A 88 19.63 3.66 -5.55
C ARG A 88 18.41 4.56 -5.30
N VAL A 89 17.73 4.41 -4.16
CA VAL A 89 16.55 5.24 -3.85
C VAL A 89 16.92 6.71 -3.73
N ALA A 90 18.03 7.01 -3.06
CA ALA A 90 18.47 8.39 -2.83
C ALA A 90 18.63 9.17 -4.14
N ASP A 91 19.23 8.56 -5.16
CA ASP A 91 19.56 9.24 -6.41
C ASP A 91 18.51 9.09 -7.52
N ARG A 92 17.63 8.08 -7.47
CA ARG A 92 16.68 7.80 -8.58
C ARG A 92 15.23 8.06 -8.25
N PHE A 93 14.84 8.07 -6.98
CA PHE A 93 13.42 8.03 -6.61
C PHE A 93 12.61 9.17 -7.24
N ALA A 94 13.07 10.42 -7.13
CA ALA A 94 12.31 11.58 -7.63
C ALA A 94 12.00 11.45 -9.13
N ALA A 95 13.03 11.18 -9.95
CA ALA A 95 12.87 11.03 -11.40
C ALA A 95 11.99 9.82 -11.79
N VAL A 96 12.13 8.69 -11.08
CA VAL A 96 11.27 7.52 -11.29
C VAL A 96 9.82 7.85 -10.93
N ALA A 97 9.59 8.48 -9.77
CA ALA A 97 8.27 8.83 -9.27
C ALA A 97 7.54 9.82 -10.20
N GLU A 98 8.24 10.84 -10.70
CA GLU A 98 7.72 11.79 -11.70
C GLU A 98 7.28 11.09 -12.98
N ALA A 99 8.13 10.21 -13.53
CA ALA A 99 7.82 9.48 -14.75
C ALA A 99 6.59 8.58 -14.60
N VAL A 100 6.54 7.75 -13.55
CA VAL A 100 5.41 6.84 -13.36
C VAL A 100 4.13 7.58 -13.00
N ALA A 101 4.20 8.70 -12.26
CA ALA A 101 3.05 9.54 -11.96
C ALA A 101 2.50 10.23 -13.22
N ALA A 102 3.34 10.46 -14.23
CA ALA A 102 2.97 10.92 -15.56
C ALA A 102 2.56 9.78 -16.52
N GLY A 103 2.49 8.53 -16.04
CA GLY A 103 2.08 7.38 -16.86
C GLY A 103 3.13 6.93 -17.87
N ARG A 104 4.42 7.25 -17.65
CA ARG A 104 5.52 6.87 -18.53
C ARG A 104 6.54 6.00 -17.80
N PRO A 105 7.15 5.00 -18.48
CA PRO A 105 8.32 4.31 -17.94
C PRO A 105 9.44 5.31 -17.64
N SER A 106 10.18 5.12 -16.56
CA SER A 106 11.24 6.05 -16.17
C SER A 106 12.51 5.90 -17.02
N GLY A 107 12.79 4.69 -17.50
CA GLY A 107 14.10 4.33 -18.08
C GLY A 107 15.24 4.25 -17.04
N LEU A 108 14.95 4.47 -15.75
CA LEU A 108 15.91 4.51 -14.64
C LEU A 108 15.77 3.32 -13.68
N ALA A 109 14.68 2.57 -13.83
CA ALA A 109 14.33 1.39 -13.04
C ALA A 109 13.79 0.28 -13.94
N THR A 110 13.72 -0.94 -13.41
CA THR A 110 13.27 -2.13 -14.15
C THR A 110 11.75 -2.26 -14.07
N PRO A 111 11.02 -2.32 -15.19
CA PRO A 111 9.58 -2.58 -15.16
C PRO A 111 9.26 -3.93 -14.49
N VAL A 112 8.21 -3.97 -13.67
CA VAL A 112 7.69 -5.20 -13.06
C VAL A 112 6.36 -5.51 -13.72
N ALA A 113 6.29 -6.65 -14.41
CA ALA A 113 5.07 -7.07 -15.10
C ALA A 113 4.08 -7.75 -14.14
N GLU A 114 4.60 -8.45 -13.13
CA GLU A 114 3.78 -9.18 -12.19
C GLU A 114 3.18 -8.28 -11.09
N PRO A 115 1.97 -8.61 -10.59
CA PRO A 115 1.34 -7.83 -9.55
C PRO A 115 2.07 -7.94 -8.21
N MET A 116 1.83 -6.95 -7.34
CA MET A 116 2.17 -7.03 -5.91
C MET A 116 0.91 -6.85 -5.07
N TYR A 117 0.72 -7.75 -4.11
CA TYR A 117 -0.38 -7.71 -3.15
C TYR A 117 0.17 -7.37 -1.77
N LEU A 118 -0.05 -6.13 -1.33
CA LEU A 118 0.46 -5.64 -0.05
C LEU A 118 -0.59 -5.81 1.03
N VAL A 119 -0.27 -6.57 2.07
CA VAL A 119 -1.15 -6.77 3.24
C VAL A 119 -0.54 -6.11 4.46
N CYS A 120 -1.28 -5.21 5.10
CA CYS A 120 -0.79 -4.55 6.31
C CYS A 120 -0.75 -5.52 7.49
N THR A 121 0.44 -5.82 8.01
CA THR A 121 0.65 -6.72 9.17
C THR A 121 1.34 -6.03 10.36
N ASN A 122 1.44 -4.69 10.36
CA ASN A 122 2.07 -3.94 11.44
C ASN A 122 1.25 -3.98 12.74
N GLU A 123 1.54 -4.98 13.57
CA GLU A 123 0.89 -5.20 14.87
C GLU A 123 1.23 -4.13 15.91
N VAL A 124 2.44 -3.57 15.86
CA VAL A 124 2.90 -2.51 16.77
C VAL A 124 2.06 -1.24 16.56
N ARG A 125 1.70 -0.94 15.30
CA ARG A 125 0.78 0.17 15.00
C ARG A 125 -0.66 -0.16 15.36
N SER A 126 -1.10 -1.41 15.16
CA SER A 126 -2.45 -1.83 15.50
C SER A 126 -2.57 -3.36 15.63
N PRO A 127 -2.99 -3.89 16.79
CA PRO A 127 -3.15 -5.33 16.99
C PRO A 127 -4.10 -5.99 15.99
N VAL A 128 -5.16 -5.29 15.55
CA VAL A 128 -6.09 -5.83 14.54
C VAL A 128 -5.45 -5.99 13.16
N CYS A 129 -4.54 -5.09 12.78
CA CYS A 129 -3.72 -5.26 11.57
C CYS A 129 -2.77 -6.46 11.72
N GLY A 130 -2.19 -6.65 12.90
CA GLY A 130 -1.38 -7.83 13.20
C GLY A 130 -2.16 -9.12 13.06
N GLY A 131 -3.29 -9.26 13.74
CA GLY A 131 -4.11 -10.48 13.72
C GLY A 131 -4.76 -10.74 12.36
N GLN A 132 -5.67 -9.86 11.95
CA GLN A 132 -6.46 -10.06 10.73
C GLN A 132 -5.61 -9.94 9.46
N GLY A 133 -4.65 -9.01 9.45
CA GLY A 133 -3.73 -8.85 8.32
C GLY A 133 -2.87 -10.08 8.10
N ARG A 134 -2.34 -10.73 9.16
CA ARG A 134 -1.59 -12.00 9.00
C ARG A 134 -2.46 -13.13 8.45
N ALA A 135 -3.73 -13.21 8.85
CA ALA A 135 -4.66 -14.20 8.30
C ALA A 135 -4.91 -13.98 6.80
N VAL A 136 -5.09 -12.73 6.37
CA VAL A 136 -5.22 -12.37 4.94
C VAL A 136 -3.92 -12.63 4.19
N ALA A 137 -2.76 -12.24 4.71
CA ALA A 137 -1.46 -12.48 4.07
C ALA A 137 -1.21 -13.96 3.83
N ARG A 138 -1.54 -14.82 4.80
CA ARG A 138 -1.46 -16.28 4.65
C ARG A 138 -2.37 -16.81 3.53
N ALA A 139 -3.62 -16.35 3.47
CA ALA A 139 -4.57 -16.80 2.46
C ALA A 139 -4.17 -16.32 1.05
N VAL A 140 -3.75 -15.06 0.92
CA VAL A 140 -3.27 -14.51 -0.36
C VAL A 140 -2.00 -15.24 -0.81
N ALA A 141 -1.07 -15.55 0.10
CA ALA A 141 0.14 -16.29 -0.23
C ALA A 141 -0.13 -17.71 -0.75
N ALA A 142 -1.23 -18.34 -0.35
CA ALA A 142 -1.61 -19.67 -0.84
C ALA A 142 -1.95 -19.67 -2.34
N VAL A 143 -2.39 -18.54 -2.89
CA VAL A 143 -2.79 -18.42 -4.32
C VAL A 143 -1.86 -17.53 -5.15
N ALA A 144 -1.18 -16.55 -4.53
CA ALA A 144 -0.29 -15.61 -5.21
C ALA A 144 1.20 -15.83 -4.92
N GLY A 145 1.54 -16.73 -3.98
CA GLY A 145 2.92 -17.13 -3.69
C GLY A 145 3.88 -15.95 -3.52
N ARG A 146 4.85 -15.82 -4.44
CA ARG A 146 5.89 -14.79 -4.40
C ARG A 146 5.36 -13.35 -4.58
N HIS A 147 4.14 -13.17 -5.05
CA HIS A 147 3.53 -11.86 -5.28
C HIS A 147 2.89 -11.28 -4.00
N THR A 148 2.90 -12.02 -2.90
CA THR A 148 2.38 -11.57 -1.60
C THR A 148 3.45 -10.90 -0.78
N TRP A 149 3.12 -9.70 -0.30
CA TRP A 149 4.00 -8.86 0.49
C TRP A 149 3.28 -8.41 1.75
N GLU A 150 4.02 -8.40 2.84
CA GLU A 150 3.62 -7.72 4.05
C GLU A 150 4.08 -6.26 3.98
N THR A 151 3.31 -5.33 4.53
CA THR A 151 3.65 -3.91 4.55
C THR A 151 3.43 -3.29 5.92
N THR A 152 4.18 -2.22 6.21
CA THR A 152 3.86 -1.28 7.27
C THR A 152 2.50 -0.63 7.05
N HIS A 153 2.03 0.10 8.06
CA HIS A 153 0.67 0.62 8.09
C HIS A 153 0.30 1.48 6.87
N VAL A 154 -0.81 1.10 6.22
CA VAL A 154 -1.35 1.72 4.99
C VAL A 154 -2.52 2.67 5.25
N GLY A 155 -2.85 2.98 6.49
CA GLY A 155 -4.10 3.68 6.83
C GLY A 155 -5.29 2.73 7.01
N GLY A 156 -6.33 3.18 7.71
CA GLY A 156 -7.58 2.43 7.82
C GLY A 156 -7.57 1.24 8.79
N CYS A 157 -6.82 1.28 9.90
CA CYS A 157 -6.80 0.19 10.90
C CYS A 157 -8.20 -0.18 11.41
N ARG A 158 -9.11 0.80 11.51
CA ARG A 158 -10.50 0.59 11.96
C ARG A 158 -11.29 -0.38 11.07
N PHE A 159 -10.80 -0.59 9.84
CA PHE A 159 -11.34 -1.53 8.87
C PHE A 159 -10.28 -2.55 8.50
N ALA A 160 -9.44 -3.02 9.44
CA ALA A 160 -8.59 -4.16 9.13
C ALA A 160 -9.47 -5.36 8.70
N ALA A 161 -8.98 -6.30 7.89
CA ALA A 161 -7.69 -6.29 7.20
C ALA A 161 -7.69 -5.42 5.93
N ASN A 162 -6.50 -4.98 5.52
CA ASN A 162 -6.28 -4.04 4.42
C ASN A 162 -5.34 -4.64 3.36
N LEU A 163 -5.73 -4.56 2.08
CA LEU A 163 -4.97 -5.06 0.92
C LEU A 163 -4.82 -3.98 -0.15
N VAL A 164 -3.59 -3.75 -0.61
CA VAL A 164 -3.30 -2.90 -1.78
C VAL A 164 -2.89 -3.80 -2.94
N CYS A 165 -3.51 -3.60 -4.10
CA CYS A 165 -3.17 -4.27 -5.35
C CYS A 165 -2.36 -3.31 -6.23
N LEU A 166 -1.13 -3.68 -6.59
CA LEU A 166 -0.27 -2.93 -7.51
C LEU A 166 -0.09 -3.71 -8.81
N PRO A 167 0.04 -3.03 -9.96
CA PRO A 167 0.18 -1.57 -10.13
C PRO A 167 -1.13 -0.77 -10.16
N SER A 168 -2.30 -1.40 -10.00
CA SER A 168 -3.59 -0.72 -10.11
C SER A 168 -3.85 0.35 -9.04
N GLY A 169 -3.16 0.27 -7.90
CA GLY A 169 -3.34 1.17 -6.76
C GLY A 169 -4.66 0.96 -6.02
N VAL A 170 -5.42 -0.09 -6.36
CA VAL A 170 -6.70 -0.39 -5.71
C VAL A 170 -6.45 -0.78 -4.26
N PHE A 171 -7.20 -0.17 -3.36
CA PHE A 171 -7.06 -0.35 -1.92
C PHE A 171 -8.36 -0.89 -1.32
N HIS A 172 -8.31 -2.13 -0.86
CA HIS A 172 -9.41 -2.83 -0.22
C HIS A 172 -9.28 -2.83 1.30
N ARG A 173 -10.41 -2.68 1.98
CA ARG A 173 -10.52 -2.54 3.44
C ARG A 173 -11.57 -3.48 3.98
N GLY A 174 -11.44 -3.88 5.24
CA GLY A 174 -12.40 -4.73 5.92
C GLY A 174 -12.51 -6.11 5.27
N ILE A 175 -11.46 -6.55 4.57
CA ILE A 175 -11.56 -7.77 3.77
C ILE A 175 -11.32 -9.01 4.60
N SER A 176 -12.15 -10.03 4.36
CA SER A 176 -11.91 -11.38 4.87
C SER A 176 -10.84 -12.10 4.06
N PRO A 177 -10.19 -13.15 4.61
CA PRO A 177 -9.26 -13.99 3.85
C PRO A 177 -9.87 -14.59 2.57
N ALA A 178 -11.14 -15.02 2.61
CA ALA A 178 -11.83 -15.57 1.45
C ALA A 178 -12.08 -14.50 0.36
N ALA A 179 -12.50 -13.30 0.76
CA ALA A 179 -12.68 -12.18 -0.18
C ALA A 179 -11.33 -11.77 -0.82
N ALA A 180 -10.25 -11.76 -0.03
CA ALA A 180 -8.91 -11.47 -0.53
C ALA A 180 -8.46 -12.45 -1.62
N VAL A 181 -8.68 -13.75 -1.40
CA VAL A 181 -8.37 -14.79 -2.39
C VAL A 181 -9.16 -14.59 -3.67
N ALA A 182 -10.47 -14.36 -3.57
CA ALA A 182 -11.32 -14.12 -4.73
C ALA A 182 -10.87 -12.90 -5.57
N LEU A 183 -10.49 -11.81 -4.90
CA LEU A 183 -9.95 -10.60 -5.55
C LEU A 183 -8.64 -10.88 -6.29
N VAL A 184 -7.71 -11.59 -5.64
CA VAL A 184 -6.39 -11.93 -6.20
C VAL A 184 -6.51 -12.85 -7.41
N GLU A 185 -7.33 -13.88 -7.32
CA GLU A 185 -7.57 -14.78 -8.46
C GLU A 185 -8.30 -14.09 -9.61
N ALA A 186 -9.23 -13.16 -9.32
CA ALA A 186 -9.86 -12.34 -10.34
C ALA A 186 -8.82 -11.48 -11.08
N ALA A 187 -7.94 -10.81 -10.33
CA ALA A 187 -6.86 -10.01 -10.88
C ALA A 187 -5.89 -10.84 -11.75
N GLY A 188 -5.53 -12.05 -11.32
CA GLY A 188 -4.67 -12.96 -12.08
C GLY A 188 -5.26 -13.43 -13.42
N ARG A 189 -6.59 -13.37 -13.58
CA ARG A 189 -7.29 -13.74 -14.83
C ARG A 189 -7.52 -12.54 -15.77
N GLY A 190 -6.79 -11.45 -15.57
CA GLY A 190 -6.95 -10.23 -16.37
C GLY A 190 -8.27 -9.50 -16.14
N ARG A 191 -9.08 -9.93 -15.17
CA ARG A 191 -10.24 -9.16 -14.73
C ARG A 191 -9.71 -8.09 -13.80
N SER A 192 -9.85 -6.82 -14.18
CA SER A 192 -9.57 -5.70 -13.30
C SER A 192 -10.17 -6.01 -11.94
N ALA A 193 -9.34 -6.06 -10.88
CA ALA A 193 -9.75 -6.37 -9.52
C ALA A 193 -11.12 -5.74 -9.29
N LEU A 194 -12.12 -6.60 -9.12
CA LEU A 194 -13.53 -6.28 -9.27
C LEU A 194 -13.88 -5.02 -8.49
N ALA A 195 -14.88 -4.31 -9.00
CA ALA A 195 -15.41 -3.07 -8.44
C ALA A 195 -15.37 -3.05 -6.89
N PRO A 196 -15.09 -1.89 -6.28
CA PRO A 196 -15.01 -1.75 -4.82
C PRO A 196 -16.20 -2.46 -4.17
N LEU A 197 -15.95 -3.33 -3.18
CA LEU A 197 -17.05 -3.84 -2.36
C LEU A 197 -17.74 -2.64 -1.68
N ALA A 198 -19.03 -2.72 -1.35
CA ALA A 198 -19.69 -1.63 -0.62
C ALA A 198 -18.89 -1.30 0.66
N GLY A 199 -18.37 -0.07 0.76
CA GLY A 199 -17.45 0.36 1.82
C GLY A 199 -15.97 0.50 1.40
N ASP A 200 -15.58 0.03 0.22
CA ASP A 200 -14.25 0.25 -0.34
C ASP A 200 -14.13 1.67 -0.91
N CYS A 201 -13.32 2.50 -0.24
CA CYS A 201 -12.92 3.78 -0.82
C CYS A 201 -11.74 3.55 -1.78
N ARG A 202 -11.93 3.85 -3.08
CA ARG A 202 -10.85 3.90 -4.10
C ARG A 202 -9.72 4.89 -3.74
N ARG A 203 -9.94 5.74 -2.74
CA ARG A 203 -9.00 6.75 -2.25
C ARG A 203 -8.72 6.56 -0.76
N PRO A 204 -7.47 6.37 -0.34
CA PRO A 204 -7.11 6.58 1.06
C PRO A 204 -7.27 8.08 1.39
N GLY A 205 -8.38 8.45 2.05
CA GLY A 205 -8.65 9.84 2.44
C GLY A 205 -10.13 10.18 2.67
N SER A 206 -11.08 9.50 2.02
CA SER A 206 -12.51 9.74 2.28
C SER A 206 -12.97 8.96 3.51
N CYS A 207 -12.70 9.50 4.69
CA CYS A 207 -13.53 9.24 5.86
C CYS A 207 -14.83 10.02 5.68
N ALA A 208 -15.79 9.48 4.92
CA ALA A 208 -17.18 9.72 5.23
C ALA A 208 -17.53 8.75 6.37
N GLN A 209 -18.07 9.26 7.47
CA GLN A 209 -18.69 8.41 8.48
C GLN A 209 -19.87 7.70 7.81
N PRO A 210 -20.06 6.37 7.94
CA PRO A 210 -21.39 5.83 7.79
C PRO A 210 -22.20 6.32 9.01
N GLY A 211 -22.84 7.46 8.86
CA GLY A 211 -24.07 7.77 9.58
C GLY A 211 -25.21 7.16 8.78
N ALA A 212 -25.67 6.00 9.20
CA ALA A 212 -27.00 5.48 8.90
C ALA A 212 -27.27 4.33 9.88
N GLU A 213 -28.17 4.61 10.84
CA GLU A 213 -28.92 3.59 11.56
C GLU A 213 -29.38 2.49 10.60
N LEU A 214 -29.11 1.25 10.95
CA LEU A 214 -29.87 0.12 10.43
C LEU A 214 -31.23 0.17 11.13
N PRO A 215 -32.37 0.10 10.42
CA PRO A 215 -33.64 -0.15 11.09
C PRO A 215 -33.59 -1.55 11.72
N GLU A 216 -33.92 -1.64 13.02
CA GLU A 216 -34.17 -2.92 13.68
C GLU A 216 -35.36 -3.63 13.03
N PRO A 217 -35.29 -4.94 12.82
CA PRO A 217 -36.46 -5.71 12.40
C PRO A 217 -37.31 -6.13 13.61
N ALA A 218 -38.44 -5.46 13.80
CA ALA A 218 -39.78 -6.03 14.09
C ALA A 218 -40.79 -4.89 14.30
#